data_AF-A0A2V5MWR7-F1
#
_entry.id   AF-A0A2V5MWR7-F1
#
_cell.length_a   1.000
_cell.length_b   1.000
_cell.length_c   1.000
_cell.angle_alpha   90.00
_cell.angle_beta   90.00
_cell.angle_gamma   90.00
#
_symmetry.space_group_name_H-M   'P 1'
#
loop_
_entity.id
_entity.type
_entity.pdbx_description
1 polymer ?
#
loop_
_entity_poly.entity_id
_entity_poly.type
_entity_poly.pdbx_seq_one_letter_code
_entity_poly.pdbx_strand_id
1 'polypeptide(L)'
;MSDKPSKLKIADREFTSRLLVGTGKFSSNDAMRDALIASGTEIVTVALRRADLSGTHDPFANILDFIDPQRFLLLPNTSGARDAKDAVRLAR
;
A
#
# COMPACT_ATOMS: atom_id res chain seq x y z
N MET A 1 10.56 32.35 -4.07
CA MET A 1 10.87 31.10 -3.33
C MET A 1 9.58 30.32 -3.28
N SER A 2 9.53 29.15 -3.94
CA SER A 2 8.27 28.39 -4.08
C SER A 2 7.84 27.88 -2.71
N ASP A 3 6.60 28.14 -2.32
CA ASP A 3 5.96 27.51 -1.16
C ASP A 3 6.13 25.99 -1.29
N LYS A 4 6.99 25.40 -0.46
CA LYS A 4 6.98 23.95 -0.30
C LYS A 4 5.63 23.61 0.31
N PRO A 5 4.81 22.75 -0.33
CA PRO A 5 3.55 22.35 0.28
C PRO A 5 3.83 21.77 1.66
N SER A 6 3.02 22.13 2.64
CA SER A 6 3.09 21.54 3.97
C SER A 6 3.04 20.01 3.86
N LYS A 7 3.71 19.30 4.78
CA LYS A 7 3.65 17.84 4.83
C LYS A 7 2.19 17.37 4.95
N LEU A 8 1.89 16.22 4.36
CA LEU A 8 0.61 15.54 4.56
C LEU A 8 0.59 14.90 5.94
N LYS A 9 -0.36 15.26 6.79
CA LYS A 9 -0.55 14.64 8.10
C LYS A 9 -1.76 13.72 8.07
N ILE A 10 -1.57 12.44 8.40
CA ILE A 10 -2.65 11.46 8.57
C ILE A 10 -2.47 10.83 9.94
N ALA A 11 -3.46 11.02 10.82
CA ALA A 11 -3.38 10.67 12.23
C ALA A 11 -2.11 11.25 12.89
N ASP A 12 -1.25 10.40 13.43
CA ASP A 12 -0.01 10.71 14.14
C ASP A 12 1.24 10.70 13.23
N ARG A 13 1.07 10.50 11.91
CA ARG A 13 2.17 10.38 10.95
C ARG A 13 2.19 11.54 9.95
N GLU A 14 3.39 11.94 9.54
CA GLU A 14 3.64 12.96 8.52
C GLU A 14 4.33 12.36 7.29
N PHE A 15 3.91 12.80 6.11
CA PHE A 15 4.43 12.37 4.81
C PHE A 15 4.84 13.59 3.99
N THR A 16 5.97 13.48 3.31
CA THR A 16 6.45 14.49 2.36
C THR A 16 5.75 14.36 1.01
N SER A 17 5.44 13.14 0.61
CA SER A 17 4.71 12.78 -0.58
C SER A 17 3.20 12.81 -0.34
N ARG A 18 2.48 13.40 -1.29
CA ARG A 18 1.00 13.40 -1.33
C ARG A 18 0.45 12.36 -2.32
N LEU A 19 1.34 11.57 -2.94
CA LEU A 19 0.98 10.49 -3.84
C LEU A 19 0.83 9.19 -3.05
N LEU A 20 -0.32 8.53 -3.19
CA LEU A 20 -0.59 7.19 -2.67
C LEU A 20 -0.70 6.24 -3.86
N VAL A 21 -0.07 5.07 -3.80
CA VAL A 21 -0.02 4.14 -4.94
C VAL A 21 -0.63 2.79 -4.56
N GLY A 22 -1.48 2.24 -5.44
CA GLY A 22 -1.99 0.87 -5.31
C GLY A 22 -1.17 -0.13 -6.10
N THR A 23 -1.17 -1.40 -5.67
CA THR A 23 -0.25 -2.42 -6.19
C THR A 23 -0.87 -3.41 -7.18
N GLY A 24 -2.18 -3.40 -7.37
CA GLY A 24 -2.90 -4.52 -7.98
C GLY A 24 -2.87 -4.65 -9.51
N LYS A 25 -2.14 -3.80 -10.26
CA LYS A 25 -2.19 -3.75 -11.73
C LYS A 25 -0.82 -3.63 -12.43
N PHE A 26 0.27 -3.85 -11.71
CA PHE A 26 1.60 -3.88 -12.33
C PHE A 26 1.81 -5.16 -13.15
N SER A 27 2.61 -5.07 -14.21
CA SER A 27 2.93 -6.20 -15.09
C SER A 27 3.84 -7.25 -14.43
N SER A 28 4.61 -6.84 -13.42
CA SER A 28 5.44 -7.72 -12.58
C SER A 28 5.71 -7.07 -11.22
N ASN A 29 6.20 -7.85 -10.25
CA ASN A 29 6.58 -7.33 -8.94
C ASN A 29 7.81 -6.41 -9.00
N ASP A 30 8.77 -6.68 -9.89
CA ASP A 30 9.91 -5.79 -10.12
C ASP A 30 9.46 -4.45 -10.69
N ALA A 31 8.56 -4.46 -11.68
CA ALA A 31 8.01 -3.23 -12.24
C ALA A 31 7.23 -2.42 -11.20
N MET A 32 6.49 -3.10 -10.31
CA MET A 32 5.84 -2.47 -9.16
C MET A 32 6.89 -1.83 -8.25
N ARG A 33 7.88 -2.59 -7.78
CA ARG A 33 8.93 -2.09 -6.88
C ARG A 33 9.59 -0.85 -7.47
N ASP A 34 10.04 -0.91 -8.71
CA ASP A 34 10.75 0.18 -9.37
C ASP A 34 9.84 1.41 -9.53
N ALA A 35 8.56 1.22 -9.85
CA ALA A 35 7.58 2.30 -9.92
C ALA A 35 7.32 2.95 -8.54
N LEU A 36 7.19 2.15 -7.48
CA LEU A 36 7.04 2.66 -6.11
C LEU A 36 8.24 3.52 -5.72
N ILE A 37 9.45 3.04 -6.01
CA ILE A 37 10.70 3.75 -5.73
C ILE A 37 10.76 5.07 -6.50
N ALA A 38 10.55 5.02 -7.82
CA ALA A 38 10.64 6.18 -8.70
C ALA A 38 9.56 7.24 -8.40
N SER A 39 8.38 6.81 -7.96
CA SER A 39 7.27 7.71 -7.63
C SER A 39 7.51 8.56 -6.37
N GLY A 40 8.44 8.13 -5.50
CA GLY A 40 8.64 8.76 -4.19
C GLY A 40 7.41 8.66 -3.27
N THR A 41 6.50 7.70 -3.53
CA THR A 41 5.39 7.43 -2.60
C THR A 41 5.93 6.97 -1.26
N GLU A 42 5.27 7.38 -0.18
CA GLU A 42 5.53 6.88 1.17
C GLU A 42 4.40 5.98 1.66
N ILE A 43 3.28 5.89 0.92
CA ILE A 43 2.10 5.11 1.28
C ILE A 43 1.72 4.20 0.11
N VAL A 44 1.63 2.91 0.39
CA VAL A 44 1.32 1.88 -0.61
C VAL A 44 0.10 1.09 -0.17
N THR A 45 -0.91 1.04 -1.03
CA THR A 45 -2.17 0.37 -0.73
C THR A 45 -2.17 -1.07 -1.23
N VAL A 46 -2.64 -1.99 -0.40
CA VAL A 46 -2.74 -3.42 -0.70
C VAL A 46 -4.15 -3.93 -0.39
N ALA A 47 -4.69 -4.79 -1.26
CA ALA A 47 -6.02 -5.38 -1.03
C ALA A 47 -5.90 -6.60 -0.11
N LEU A 48 -6.60 -6.59 1.02
CA LEU A 48 -6.51 -7.65 2.04
C LEU A 48 -6.95 -9.03 1.54
N ARG A 49 -7.80 -9.09 0.52
CA ARG A 49 -8.21 -10.37 -0.09
C ARG A 49 -7.09 -11.05 -0.90
N ARG A 50 -6.04 -10.31 -1.28
CA ARG A 50 -4.93 -10.78 -2.11
C ARG A 50 -3.59 -10.79 -1.38
N ALA A 51 -3.50 -10.13 -0.23
CA ALA A 51 -2.32 -10.13 0.62
C ALA A 51 -2.55 -11.18 1.71
N ASP A 52 -1.94 -12.35 1.58
CA ASP A 52 -1.87 -13.28 2.71
C ASP A 52 -0.88 -12.74 3.75
N LEU A 53 -1.40 -11.98 4.71
CA LEU A 53 -0.61 -11.48 5.84
C LEU A 53 -0.33 -12.58 6.89
N SER A 54 -0.87 -13.80 6.71
CA SER A 54 -0.67 -14.94 7.63
C SER A 54 0.55 -15.80 7.29
N GLY A 55 1.17 -15.59 6.13
CA GLY A 55 2.45 -16.23 5.75
C GLY A 55 2.32 -17.67 5.23
N THR A 56 1.15 -18.11 4.79
CA THR A 56 0.89 -19.47 4.31
C THR A 56 0.54 -19.49 2.81
N HIS A 57 1.59 -19.49 1.99
CA HIS A 57 1.58 -20.01 0.60
C HIS A 57 0.47 -19.48 -0.35
N ASP A 58 0.56 -18.21 -0.74
CA ASP A 58 0.00 -17.69 -2.00
C ASP A 58 1.17 -17.24 -2.91
N PRO A 59 1.23 -17.57 -4.21
CA PRO A 59 2.20 -17.00 -5.15
C PRO A 59 2.15 -15.46 -5.27
N PHE A 60 1.05 -14.83 -4.84
CA PHE A 60 0.92 -13.39 -4.61
C PHE A 60 1.23 -12.97 -3.15
N ALA A 61 1.46 -13.92 -2.24
CA ALA A 61 1.51 -13.72 -0.77
C ALA A 61 2.56 -12.70 -0.36
N ASN A 62 3.79 -12.80 -0.88
CA ASN A 62 4.81 -11.89 -0.40
C ASN A 62 4.98 -10.72 -1.34
N ILE A 63 3.90 -9.96 -1.56
CA ILE A 63 4.07 -8.56 -1.99
C ILE A 63 5.01 -7.81 -1.02
N LEU A 64 5.08 -8.27 0.23
CA LEU A 64 6.02 -7.86 1.26
C LEU A 64 7.50 -8.17 0.93
N ASP A 65 7.80 -9.17 0.09
CA ASP A 65 9.18 -9.42 -0.39
C ASP A 65 9.65 -8.31 -1.34
N PHE A 66 8.71 -7.56 -1.94
CA PHE A 66 9.00 -6.50 -2.90
C PHE A 66 8.71 -5.10 -2.36
N ILE A 67 8.08 -4.99 -1.20
CA ILE A 67 7.78 -3.73 -0.53
C ILE A 67 8.49 -3.73 0.82
N ASP A 68 9.52 -2.89 0.92
CA ASP A 68 10.23 -2.67 2.17
C ASP A 68 9.32 -1.92 3.19
N PRO A 69 8.90 -2.57 4.29
CA PRO A 69 8.02 -1.97 5.28
C PRO A 69 8.71 -0.88 6.12
N GLN A 70 10.04 -0.78 6.08
CA GLN A 70 10.77 0.33 6.71
C GLN A 70 10.67 1.61 5.87
N ARG A 71 10.48 1.46 4.55
CA ARG A 71 10.43 2.56 3.60
C ARG A 71 9.01 3.02 3.28
N PHE A 72 8.06 2.10 3.22
CA PHE A 72 6.67 2.40 2.86
C PHE A 72 5.73 2.09 4.00
N LEU A 73 4.77 2.99 4.24
CA LEU A 73 3.58 2.65 5.00
C LEU A 73 2.67 1.77 4.13
N LEU A 74 2.42 0.54 4.59
CA LEU A 74 1.38 -0.29 4.02
C LEU A 74 0.01 0.15 4.52
N LEU A 75 -0.86 0.53 3.60
CA LEU A 75 -2.25 0.92 3.87
C LEU A 75 -3.19 -0.16 3.32
N PRO A 76 -3.60 -1.13 4.13
CA PRO A 76 -4.55 -2.15 3.69
C PRO A 76 -5.89 -1.52 3.32
N ASN A 77 -6.54 -2.07 2.30
CA ASN A 77 -7.88 -1.67 1.89
C ASN A 77 -8.83 -2.87 1.79
N THR A 78 -10.13 -2.58 1.85
CA THR A 78 -11.22 -3.58 1.85
C THR A 78 -11.74 -3.89 0.45
N SER A 79 -10.92 -3.74 -0.60
CA SER A 79 -11.34 -4.07 -1.97
C SER A 79 -11.79 -5.53 -2.05
N GLY A 80 -12.98 -5.74 -2.64
CA GLY A 80 -13.62 -7.05 -2.72
C GLY A 80 -14.68 -7.30 -1.65
N ALA A 81 -14.87 -6.39 -0.68
CA ALA A 81 -16.06 -6.39 0.17
C ALA A 81 -17.32 -6.13 -0.66
N ARG A 82 -18.41 -6.85 -0.36
CA ARG A 82 -19.71 -6.67 -1.02
C ARG A 82 -20.68 -5.82 -0.21
N ASP A 83 -20.49 -5.78 1.09
CA ASP A 83 -21.28 -4.99 2.03
C ASP A 83 -20.40 -4.45 3.18
N ALA A 84 -21.02 -3.67 4.07
CA ALA A 84 -20.33 -3.09 5.22
C ALA A 84 -19.81 -4.14 6.21
N LYS A 85 -20.54 -5.26 6.39
CA LYS A 85 -20.13 -6.34 7.29
C LYS A 85 -18.86 -7.01 6.78
N ASP A 86 -18.78 -7.25 5.47
CA ASP A 86 -17.59 -7.76 4.80
C ASP A 86 -16.42 -6.79 4.89
N ALA A 87 -16.64 -5.49 4.68
CA ALA A 87 -15.59 -4.49 4.78
C ALA A 87 -14.99 -4.44 6.19
N VAL A 88 -15.84 -4.41 7.22
CA VAL A 88 -15.39 -4.44 8.62
C VAL A 88 -14.69 -5.75 8.95
N ARG A 89 -15.16 -6.89 8.45
CA ARG A 89 -14.51 -8.19 8.64
C ARG A 89 -13.12 -8.23 8.01
N LEU A 90 -12.95 -7.66 6.81
CA LEU A 90 -11.66 -7.57 6.16
C LEU A 90 -10.70 -6.65 6.93
N ALA A 91 -11.20 -5.52 7.46
CA ALA A 91 -10.36 -4.54 8.15
C ALA A 91 -9.91 -4.93 9.58
N ARG A 92 -10.35 -6.07 10.09
CA ARG A 92 -9.97 -6.61 11.41
C ARG A 92 -8.79 -7.56 11.28
#